data_AF-R3W6S4-F1
#
_entry.id   AF-R3W6S4-F1
#
_cell.length_a   1.000
_cell.length_b   1.000
_cell.length_c   1.000
_cell.angle_alpha   90.00
_cell.angle_beta   90.00
_cell.angle_gamma   90.00
#
_symmetry.space_group_name_H-M   'P 1'
#
loop_
_entity.id
_entity.type
_entity.pdbx_description
1 polymer ?
#
loop_
_entity_poly.entity_id
_entity_poly.type
_entity_poly.pdbx_seq_one_letter_code
_entity_poly.pdbx_strand_id
1 'polypeptide(L)'
;MKTIKDYIESLFLGIAETSQTKQLKQDLLASAEDRYEDLKSQGKSENEAIGGVIAEFGSIDELLEEMNIKQEFIDEQGYELDEITLNESSDFLKVHHRAATLIGLGVMIIMMGVAAFFASMALYGEGVAEGFGLLFVFLGAATGVPLFIIAGTSIANTNKKLDDRFIPIQVKNEIKKKKETFQRSFIFCMVAGVVLCILSVIPVVFFGAVYDAEIFGIAFLLLIASFGVFFFIFGGVIMGSFTKMLEQNYFISDEGELGPRAKAERDDKKPMWFQTLEKVYWPIVVALFLLQGFLLGNWGSNWTIFPVAGIAFWILESIFSKNG
;
A
#
# COMPACT_ATOMS: atom_id res chain seq x y z
N MET A 1 6.33 -38.21 -22.47
CA MET A 1 7.31 -38.05 -21.37
C MET A 1 7.81 -36.63 -21.16
N LYS A 2 8.52 -36.01 -22.12
CA LYS A 2 9.09 -34.65 -21.93
C LYS A 2 8.06 -33.61 -21.49
N THR A 3 6.89 -33.59 -22.11
CA THR A 3 5.79 -32.66 -21.78
C THR A 3 5.24 -32.81 -20.36
N ILE A 4 5.17 -34.03 -19.82
CA ILE A 4 4.69 -34.30 -18.45
C ILE A 4 5.73 -33.80 -17.45
N LYS A 5 7.02 -34.03 -17.74
CA LYS A 5 8.12 -33.53 -16.93
C LYS A 5 8.16 -32.00 -16.91
N ASP A 6 8.03 -31.37 -18.07
CA ASP A 6 8.01 -29.90 -18.18
C ASP A 6 6.79 -29.30 -17.44
N TYR A 7 5.63 -29.97 -17.47
CA TYR A 7 4.45 -29.58 -16.70
C TYR A 7 4.71 -29.66 -15.19
N ILE A 8 5.21 -30.80 -14.69
CA ILE A 8 5.53 -30.95 -13.26
C ILE A 8 6.59 -29.93 -12.85
N GLU A 9 7.62 -29.69 -13.67
CA GLU A 9 8.61 -28.63 -13.40
C GLU A 9 7.97 -27.24 -13.31
N SER A 10 6.99 -26.95 -14.17
CA SER A 10 6.27 -25.67 -14.13
C SER A 10 5.42 -25.48 -12.87
N LEU A 11 4.90 -26.56 -12.28
CA LEU A 11 4.17 -26.51 -11.02
C LEU A 11 5.08 -26.06 -9.86
N PHE A 12 6.36 -26.45 -9.88
CA PHE A 12 7.33 -26.08 -8.86
C PHE A 12 8.05 -24.74 -9.12
N LEU A 13 7.66 -23.98 -10.14
CA LEU A 13 8.21 -22.65 -10.38
C LEU A 13 7.84 -21.69 -9.24
N GLY A 14 8.84 -21.19 -8.53
CA GLY A 14 8.65 -20.30 -7.38
C GLY A 14 8.49 -21.02 -6.04
N ILE A 15 8.61 -22.36 -6.00
CA ILE A 15 8.66 -23.15 -4.77
C ILE A 15 10.12 -23.42 -4.39
N ALA A 16 10.47 -23.24 -3.11
CA ALA A 16 11.82 -23.50 -2.62
C ALA A 16 12.21 -24.98 -2.79
N GLU A 17 13.41 -25.24 -3.33
CA GLU A 17 13.97 -26.59 -3.48
C GLU A 17 14.49 -27.13 -2.14
N THR A 18 13.61 -27.66 -1.30
CA THR A 18 13.99 -28.41 -0.10
C THR A 18 14.20 -29.90 -0.40
N SER A 19 14.78 -30.66 0.54
CA SER A 19 14.85 -32.12 0.44
C SER A 19 13.46 -32.75 0.30
N GLN A 20 12.46 -32.21 1.01
CA GLN A 20 11.07 -32.64 0.92
C GLN A 20 10.43 -32.28 -0.42
N THR A 21 10.65 -31.06 -0.93
CA THR A 21 10.15 -30.63 -2.24
C THR A 21 10.77 -31.46 -3.37
N LYS A 22 12.07 -31.79 -3.27
CA LYS A 22 12.76 -32.67 -4.24
C LYS A 22 12.22 -34.08 -4.21
N GLN A 23 11.97 -34.63 -3.02
CA GLN A 23 11.39 -35.95 -2.87
C GLN A 23 9.96 -35.98 -3.42
N LEU A 24 9.14 -34.97 -3.10
CA LEU A 24 7.80 -34.83 -3.65
C LEU A 24 7.79 -34.71 -5.18
N LYS A 25 8.69 -33.91 -5.75
CA LYS A 25 8.84 -33.79 -7.20
C LYS A 25 9.21 -35.13 -7.84
N GLN A 26 10.06 -35.93 -7.19
CA GLN A 26 10.39 -37.28 -7.65
C GLN A 26 9.20 -38.24 -7.53
N ASP A 27 8.46 -38.19 -6.42
CA ASP A 27 7.29 -39.05 -6.19
C ASP A 27 6.17 -38.74 -7.19
N LEU A 28 5.92 -37.45 -7.46
CA LEU A 28 4.97 -37.01 -8.48
C LEU A 28 5.39 -37.41 -9.89
N LEU A 29 6.68 -37.30 -10.21
CA LEU A 29 7.21 -37.78 -11.49
C LEU A 29 7.00 -39.28 -11.63
N ALA A 30 7.36 -40.08 -10.62
CA ALA A 30 7.19 -41.53 -10.66
C ALA A 30 5.71 -41.92 -10.82
N SER A 31 4.81 -41.28 -10.05
CA SER A 31 3.37 -41.54 -10.14
C SER A 31 2.80 -41.13 -11.52
N ALA A 32 3.26 -40.02 -12.08
CA ALA A 32 2.85 -39.57 -13.41
C ALA A 32 3.39 -40.49 -14.53
N GLU A 33 4.59 -41.04 -14.37
CA GLU A 33 5.16 -42.02 -15.29
C GLU A 33 4.38 -43.34 -15.26
N ASP A 34 4.10 -43.87 -14.06
CA ASP A 34 3.28 -45.07 -13.87
C ASP A 34 1.90 -44.89 -14.52
N ARG A 35 1.28 -43.72 -14.30
CA ARG A 35 -0.04 -43.41 -14.85
C ARG A 35 -0.03 -43.26 -16.36
N TYR A 36 1.02 -42.67 -16.91
CA TYR A 36 1.20 -42.54 -18.35
C TYR A 36 1.33 -43.92 -19.01
N GLU A 37 2.14 -44.83 -18.44
CA GLU A 37 2.29 -46.19 -18.95
C GLU A 37 1.00 -47.00 -18.85
N ASP A 38 0.23 -46.84 -17.77
CA ASP A 38 -1.09 -47.44 -17.63
C ASP A 38 -2.04 -47.00 -18.74
N LEU A 39 -2.12 -45.70 -19.03
CA LEU A 39 -2.97 -45.15 -20.09
C LEU A 39 -2.52 -45.62 -21.48
N LYS A 40 -1.20 -45.76 -21.69
CA LYS A 40 -0.63 -46.33 -22.92
C LYS A 40 -0.97 -47.81 -23.07
N SER A 41 -0.95 -48.59 -21.99
CA SER A 41 -1.32 -50.02 -21.99
C SER A 41 -2.80 -50.24 -22.32
N GLN A 42 -3.66 -49.27 -22.00
CA GLN A 42 -5.09 -49.24 -22.35
C GLN A 42 -5.35 -48.84 -23.80
N GLY A 43 -4.29 -48.62 -24.61
CA GLY A 43 -4.40 -48.28 -26.02
C GLY A 43 -4.68 -46.81 -26.31
N LYS A 44 -4.54 -45.91 -25.32
CA LYS A 44 -4.75 -44.47 -25.54
C LYS A 44 -3.63 -43.84 -26.37
N SER A 45 -4.00 -42.79 -27.10
CA SER A 45 -3.03 -41.98 -27.84
C SER A 45 -2.11 -41.23 -26.87
N GLU A 46 -0.90 -40.88 -27.32
CA GLU A 46 0.08 -40.16 -26.50
C GLU A 46 -0.46 -38.82 -25.97
N ASN A 47 -1.21 -38.07 -26.79
CA ASN A 47 -1.81 -36.80 -26.38
C ASN A 47 -2.93 -36.99 -25.35
N GLU A 48 -3.71 -38.08 -25.46
CA GLU A 48 -4.78 -38.39 -24.52
C GLU A 48 -4.22 -38.90 -23.18
N ALA A 49 -3.13 -39.65 -23.21
CA ALA A 49 -2.41 -40.08 -22.01
C ALA A 49 -1.82 -38.86 -21.27
N ILE A 50 -1.17 -37.94 -21.98
CA ILE A 50 -0.63 -36.69 -21.40
C ILE A 50 -1.75 -35.84 -20.79
N GLY A 51 -2.86 -35.64 -21.52
CA GLY A 51 -4.00 -34.88 -21.01
C GLY A 51 -4.67 -35.52 -19.79
N GLY A 52 -4.73 -36.86 -19.75
CA GLY A 52 -5.26 -37.62 -18.61
C GLY A 52 -4.42 -37.45 -17.35
N VAL A 53 -3.09 -37.51 -17.49
CA VAL A 53 -2.14 -37.28 -16.37
C VAL A 53 -2.29 -35.85 -15.83
N ILE A 54 -2.32 -34.83 -16.71
CA ILE A 54 -2.42 -33.42 -16.30
C ILE A 54 -3.73 -33.15 -15.53
N ALA A 55 -4.85 -33.77 -15.93
CA ALA A 55 -6.15 -33.56 -15.29
C ALA A 55 -6.24 -34.15 -13.87
N GLU A 56 -5.40 -35.14 -13.54
CA GLU A 56 -5.42 -35.85 -12.26
C GLU A 56 -4.63 -35.11 -11.17
N PHE A 57 -3.60 -34.34 -11.54
CA PHE A 57 -2.69 -33.67 -10.60
C PHE A 57 -3.12 -32.26 -10.13
N GLY A 58 -4.33 -31.79 -10.47
CA GLY A 58 -4.93 -30.58 -9.89
C GLY A 58 -4.03 -29.33 -9.91
N SER A 59 -4.21 -28.42 -8.93
CA SER A 59 -3.28 -27.30 -8.70
C SER A 59 -2.25 -27.67 -7.63
N ILE A 60 -1.02 -27.16 -7.75
CA ILE A 60 0.01 -27.44 -6.74
C ILE A 60 -0.35 -26.92 -5.35
N ASP A 61 -1.21 -25.90 -5.27
CA ASP A 61 -1.70 -25.36 -4.00
C ASP A 61 -2.49 -26.41 -3.20
N GLU A 62 -3.30 -27.23 -3.89
CA GLU A 62 -4.06 -28.34 -3.26
C GLU A 62 -3.14 -29.47 -2.79
N LEU A 63 -2.13 -29.83 -3.60
CA LEU A 63 -1.16 -30.88 -3.28
C LEU A 63 -0.26 -30.51 -2.08
N LEU A 64 0.14 -29.24 -1.98
CA LEU A 64 0.92 -28.74 -0.84
C LEU A 64 0.09 -28.68 0.45
N GLU A 65 -1.20 -28.40 0.34
CA GLU A 65 -2.14 -28.35 1.47
C GLU A 65 -2.41 -29.76 2.04
N GLU A 66 -2.56 -30.78 1.18
CA GLU A 66 -2.74 -32.19 1.60
C GLU A 66 -1.53 -32.75 2.38
N MET A 67 -0.32 -32.33 2.02
CA MET A 67 0.90 -32.87 2.63
C MET A 67 1.28 -32.22 3.97
N ASN A 68 0.53 -31.21 4.43
CA ASN A 68 0.85 -30.43 5.62
C ASN A 68 2.32 -29.95 5.62
N ILE A 69 2.88 -29.73 4.42
CA ILE A 69 4.18 -29.09 4.25
C ILE A 69 3.92 -27.65 4.67
N LYS A 70 4.15 -27.37 5.95
CA LYS A 70 4.55 -26.04 6.37
C LYS A 70 5.66 -25.68 5.41
N GLN A 71 5.40 -24.76 4.50
CA GLN A 71 6.45 -24.19 3.67
C GLN A 71 7.39 -23.50 4.66
N GLU A 72 8.37 -24.23 5.18
CA GLU A 72 9.61 -23.66 5.65
C GLU A 72 10.22 -23.08 4.39
N PHE A 73 9.88 -21.82 4.12
CA PHE A 73 10.50 -21.07 3.05
C PHE A 73 11.95 -20.89 3.52
N ILE A 74 12.85 -21.61 2.87
CA ILE A 74 14.28 -21.52 3.15
C ILE A 74 14.87 -20.62 2.08
N ASP A 75 15.62 -19.60 2.49
CA ASP A 75 16.43 -18.74 1.59
C ASP A 75 17.31 -19.62 0.68
N GLU A 76 17.75 -19.15 -0.49
CA GLU A 76 18.66 -19.89 -1.39
C GLU A 76 19.96 -20.36 -0.66
N GLN A 77 20.24 -19.75 0.49
CA GLN A 77 21.38 -20.03 1.37
C GLN A 77 21.09 -21.00 2.55
N GLY A 78 19.89 -21.57 2.67
CA GLY A 78 19.61 -22.59 3.71
C GLY A 78 19.11 -22.07 5.06
N TYR A 79 18.68 -20.80 5.16
CA TYR A 79 18.16 -20.20 6.39
C TYR A 79 16.63 -20.24 6.44
N GLU A 80 16.04 -20.66 7.57
CA GLU A 80 14.60 -20.48 7.86
C GLU A 80 14.21 -19.01 7.64
N LEU A 81 13.27 -18.74 6.73
CA LEU A 81 12.74 -17.40 6.53
C LEU A 81 11.91 -17.04 7.76
N ASP A 82 12.23 -15.89 8.36
CA ASP A 82 11.41 -15.27 9.38
C ASP A 82 10.09 -14.82 8.74
N GLU A 83 9.09 -15.69 8.81
CA GLU A 83 7.77 -15.52 8.21
C GLU A 83 6.83 -14.73 9.13
N ILE A 84 5.98 -13.90 8.53
CA ILE A 84 4.93 -13.19 9.26
C ILE A 84 3.80 -14.16 9.59
N THR A 85 3.44 -14.24 10.87
CA THR A 85 2.35 -15.10 11.33
C THR A 85 0.97 -14.49 11.09
N LEU A 86 -0.08 -15.33 11.07
CA LEU A 86 -1.49 -14.88 11.01
C LEU A 86 -1.88 -13.95 12.16
N ASN A 87 -1.27 -14.14 13.34
CA ASN A 87 -1.51 -13.29 14.50
C ASN A 87 -0.87 -11.91 14.31
N GLU A 88 0.38 -11.85 13.87
CA GLU A 88 1.09 -10.60 13.62
C GLU A 88 0.44 -9.76 12.51
N SER A 89 0.02 -10.40 11.42
CA SER A 89 -0.73 -9.72 10.36
C SER A 89 -2.08 -9.16 10.85
N SER A 90 -2.78 -9.90 11.71
CA SER A 90 -4.02 -9.42 12.32
C SER A 90 -3.77 -8.24 13.27
N ASP A 91 -2.68 -8.27 14.03
CA ASP A 91 -2.31 -7.17 14.93
C ASP A 91 -1.84 -5.93 14.16
N PHE A 92 -1.13 -6.12 13.04
CA PHE A 92 -0.83 -5.06 12.08
C PHE A 92 -2.09 -4.35 11.60
N LEU A 93 -3.10 -5.11 11.14
CA LEU A 93 -4.37 -4.53 10.70
C LEU A 93 -5.10 -3.78 11.83
N LYS A 94 -5.08 -4.30 13.07
CA LYS A 94 -5.69 -3.61 14.23
C LYS A 94 -4.99 -2.29 14.53
N VAL A 95 -3.65 -2.27 14.48
CA VAL A 95 -2.86 -1.04 14.68
C VAL A 95 -3.22 0.00 13.63
N HIS A 96 -3.29 -0.39 12.36
CA HIS A 96 -3.71 0.50 11.28
C HIS A 96 -5.15 0.99 11.43
N HIS A 97 -6.07 0.14 11.88
CA HIS A 97 -7.45 0.55 12.14
C HIS A 97 -7.56 1.57 13.27
N ARG A 98 -6.80 1.38 14.36
CA ARG A 98 -6.72 2.36 15.45
C ARG A 98 -6.04 3.65 14.99
N ALA A 99 -4.97 3.55 14.21
CA ALA A 99 -4.30 4.72 13.67
C ALA A 99 -5.22 5.52 12.72
N ALA A 100 -6.02 4.83 11.90
CA ALA A 100 -7.00 5.46 11.02
C ALA A 100 -8.02 6.32 11.78
N THR A 101 -8.53 5.84 12.92
CA THR A 101 -9.44 6.62 13.76
C THR A 101 -8.75 7.79 14.44
N LEU A 102 -7.53 7.59 14.96
CA LEU A 102 -6.76 8.66 15.60
C LEU A 102 -6.37 9.78 14.63
N ILE A 103 -5.89 9.43 13.42
CA ILE A 103 -5.54 10.41 12.38
C ILE A 103 -6.80 11.10 11.87
N GLY A 104 -7.87 10.36 11.60
CA GLY A 104 -9.14 10.95 11.19
C GLY A 104 -9.66 11.96 12.22
N LEU A 105 -9.72 11.57 13.50
CA LEU A 105 -10.20 12.44 14.58
C LEU A 105 -9.30 13.65 14.77
N GLY A 106 -7.98 13.50 14.68
CA GLY A 106 -7.04 14.61 14.80
C GLY A 106 -7.28 15.67 13.73
N VAL A 107 -7.44 15.27 12.47
CA VAL A 107 -7.74 16.21 11.37
C VAL A 107 -9.11 16.84 11.56
N MET A 108 -10.12 16.05 11.95
CA MET A 108 -11.47 16.55 12.19
C MET A 108 -11.50 17.63 13.28
N ILE A 109 -10.84 17.40 14.42
CA ILE A 109 -10.81 18.35 15.54
C ILE A 109 -10.08 19.65 15.14
N ILE A 110 -8.98 19.56 14.38
CA ILE A 110 -8.28 20.74 13.86
C ILE A 110 -9.20 21.53 12.92
N MET A 111 -9.86 20.86 11.97
CA MET A 111 -10.80 21.52 11.06
C MET A 111 -12.00 22.14 11.79
N MET A 112 -12.51 21.49 12.84
CA MET A 112 -13.55 22.06 13.69
C MET A 112 -13.04 23.28 14.48
N GLY A 113 -11.77 23.30 14.90
CA GLY A 113 -11.14 24.48 15.48
C GLY A 113 -11.08 25.66 14.50
N VAL A 114 -10.76 25.40 13.23
CA VAL A 114 -10.81 26.42 12.16
C VAL A 114 -12.25 26.84 11.85
N ALA A 115 -13.21 25.91 11.84
CA ALA A 115 -14.62 26.24 11.71
C ALA A 115 -15.10 27.17 12.85
N ALA A 116 -14.67 26.90 14.09
CA ALA A 116 -14.97 27.73 15.25
C ALA A 116 -14.32 29.12 15.15
N PHE A 117 -13.11 29.23 14.57
CA PHE A 117 -12.49 30.52 14.25
C PHE A 117 -13.41 31.36 13.34
N PHE A 118 -13.84 30.82 12.20
CA PHE A 118 -14.73 31.54 11.29
C PHE A 118 -16.10 31.81 11.92
N ALA A 119 -16.66 30.88 12.71
CA ALA A 119 -17.92 31.11 13.43
C ALA A 119 -17.79 32.26 14.43
N SER A 120 -16.67 32.34 15.15
CA SER A 120 -16.43 33.44 16.10
C SER A 120 -16.30 34.79 15.39
N MET A 121 -15.66 34.82 14.21
CA MET A 121 -15.55 36.01 13.37
C MET A 121 -16.92 36.49 12.89
N ALA A 122 -17.78 35.57 12.48
CA ALA A 122 -19.14 35.88 12.07
C ALA A 122 -20.03 36.39 13.21
N LEU A 123 -19.86 35.91 14.45
CA LEU A 123 -20.72 36.25 15.59
C LEU A 123 -20.26 37.49 16.37
N TYR A 124 -18.95 37.70 16.52
CA TYR A 124 -18.38 38.73 17.39
C TYR A 124 -17.67 39.86 16.64
N GLY A 125 -17.54 39.75 15.31
CA GLY A 125 -16.85 40.73 14.47
C GLY A 125 -15.32 40.64 14.53
N GLU A 126 -14.65 41.20 13.52
CA GLU A 126 -13.22 40.96 13.25
C GLU A 126 -12.28 41.27 14.44
N GLY A 127 -12.55 42.32 15.21
CA GLY A 127 -11.63 42.80 16.25
C GLY A 127 -11.49 41.89 17.49
N VAL A 128 -12.60 41.44 18.09
CA VAL A 128 -12.56 40.58 19.28
C VAL A 128 -12.39 39.10 18.89
N ALA A 129 -12.87 38.73 17.69
CA ALA A 129 -12.86 37.36 17.22
C ALA A 129 -11.48 36.86 16.79
N GLU A 130 -10.55 37.72 16.37
CA GLU A 130 -9.23 37.26 15.90
C GLU A 130 -8.45 36.55 17.02
N GLY A 131 -8.43 37.12 18.23
CA GLY A 131 -7.78 36.49 19.39
C GLY A 131 -8.53 35.28 19.94
N PHE A 132 -9.86 35.32 19.98
CA PHE A 132 -10.69 34.25 20.54
C PHE A 132 -10.82 33.05 19.60
N GLY A 133 -10.84 33.31 18.29
CA GLY A 133 -10.87 32.28 17.26
C GLY A 133 -9.55 31.49 17.21
N LEU A 134 -8.41 32.18 17.29
CA LEU A 134 -7.09 31.54 17.25
C LEU A 134 -6.92 30.54 18.39
N LEU A 135 -7.53 30.82 19.55
CA LEU A 135 -7.55 29.90 20.68
C LEU A 135 -8.17 28.54 20.30
N PHE A 136 -9.26 28.51 19.53
CA PHE A 136 -9.87 27.25 19.09
C PHE A 136 -8.99 26.48 18.11
N VAL A 137 -8.28 27.18 17.22
CA VAL A 137 -7.31 26.54 16.31
C VAL A 137 -6.16 25.93 17.11
N PHE A 138 -5.61 26.65 18.09
CA PHE A 138 -4.54 26.12 18.93
C PHE A 138 -5.00 24.96 19.83
N LEU A 139 -6.21 25.00 20.38
CA LEU A 139 -6.78 23.86 21.10
C LEU A 139 -6.99 22.65 20.17
N GLY A 140 -7.45 22.89 18.95
CA GLY A 140 -7.58 21.87 17.93
C GLY A 140 -6.23 21.24 17.58
N ALA A 141 -5.20 22.05 17.38
CA ALA A 141 -3.85 21.59 17.12
C ALA A 141 -3.23 20.84 18.33
N ALA A 142 -3.40 21.38 19.53
CA ALA A 142 -2.89 20.78 20.78
C ALA A 142 -3.53 19.42 21.08
N THR A 143 -4.74 19.17 20.58
CA THR A 143 -5.41 17.87 20.70
C THR A 143 -5.14 16.96 19.52
N GLY A 144 -5.16 17.47 18.28
CA GLY A 144 -4.98 16.68 17.07
C GLY A 144 -3.55 16.20 16.82
N VAL A 145 -2.53 17.04 17.06
CA VAL A 145 -1.13 16.68 16.82
C VAL A 145 -0.68 15.49 17.69
N PRO A 146 -0.99 15.42 19.00
CA PRO A 146 -0.70 14.22 19.79
C PRO A 146 -1.33 12.94 19.23
N LEU A 147 -2.53 13.01 18.65
CA LEU A 147 -3.16 11.83 18.03
C LEU A 147 -2.36 11.35 16.82
N PHE A 148 -1.82 12.27 16.00
CA PHE A 148 -0.94 11.93 14.89
C PHE A 148 0.36 11.29 15.37
N ILE A 149 0.97 11.81 16.43
CA ILE A 149 2.20 11.25 17.00
C ILE A 149 1.96 9.83 17.51
N ILE A 150 0.89 9.61 18.27
CA ILE A 150 0.54 8.28 18.80
C ILE A 150 0.25 7.30 17.66
N ALA A 151 -0.52 7.73 16.65
CA ALA A 151 -0.83 6.89 15.49
C ALA A 151 0.41 6.55 14.65
N GLY A 152 1.22 7.57 14.33
CA GLY A 152 2.43 7.44 13.53
C GLY A 152 3.46 6.55 14.22
N THR A 153 3.75 6.77 15.50
CA THR A 153 4.70 5.92 16.25
C THR A 153 4.20 4.48 16.40
N SER A 154 2.89 4.25 16.53
CA SER A 154 2.32 2.90 16.58
C SER A 154 2.43 2.17 15.23
N ILE A 155 2.19 2.86 14.11
CA ILE A 155 2.38 2.29 12.76
C ILE A 155 3.87 2.01 12.54
N ALA A 156 4.74 2.99 12.79
CA ALA A 156 6.18 2.90 12.62
C ALA A 156 6.78 1.69 13.34
N ASN A 157 6.49 1.56 14.64
CA ASN A 157 6.98 0.45 15.46
C ASN A 157 6.49 -0.92 14.97
N THR A 158 5.27 -0.99 14.43
CA THR A 158 4.72 -2.24 13.91
C THR A 158 5.32 -2.58 12.55
N ASN A 159 5.47 -1.59 11.66
CA ASN A 159 6.12 -1.76 10.37
C ASN A 159 7.57 -2.21 10.54
N LYS A 160 8.32 -1.61 11.48
CA LYS A 160 9.71 -1.98 11.76
C LYS A 160 9.85 -3.43 12.27
N LYS A 161 8.87 -3.93 13.03
CA LYS A 161 8.88 -5.34 13.52
C LYS A 161 8.64 -6.35 12.40
N LEU A 162 8.01 -5.93 11.32
CA LEU A 162 7.68 -6.76 10.17
C LEU A 162 8.67 -6.56 9.01
N ASP A 163 9.63 -5.64 9.14
CA ASP A 163 10.53 -5.27 8.07
C ASP A 163 11.40 -6.44 7.59
N ASP A 164 11.53 -6.59 6.27
CA ASP A 164 12.29 -7.64 5.57
C ASP A 164 11.82 -9.09 5.84
N ARG A 165 10.64 -9.25 6.44
CA ARG A 165 10.02 -10.56 6.72
C ARG A 165 9.12 -11.02 5.59
N PHE A 166 9.09 -12.33 5.37
CA PHE A 166 8.34 -12.95 4.29
C PHE A 166 6.84 -13.00 4.60
N ILE A 167 5.98 -12.70 3.61
CA ILE A 167 4.52 -12.76 3.72
C ILE A 167 4.03 -14.07 3.10
N PRO A 168 3.65 -15.09 3.90
CA PRO A 168 3.22 -16.37 3.37
C PRO A 168 1.86 -16.28 2.67
N ILE A 169 1.62 -17.21 1.74
CA ILE A 169 0.39 -17.24 0.93
C ILE A 169 -0.88 -17.37 1.80
N GLN A 170 -0.78 -18.10 2.92
CA GLN A 170 -1.85 -18.25 3.90
C GLN A 170 -2.28 -16.89 4.48
N VAL A 171 -1.31 -16.04 4.83
CA VAL A 171 -1.57 -14.67 5.31
C VAL A 171 -2.16 -13.82 4.19
N LYS A 172 -1.66 -13.94 2.95
CA LYS A 172 -2.24 -13.21 1.80
C LYS A 172 -3.71 -13.59 1.56
N ASN A 173 -4.05 -14.87 1.63
CA ASN A 173 -5.42 -15.35 1.47
C ASN A 173 -6.36 -14.83 2.57
N GLU A 174 -5.91 -14.89 3.83
CA GLU A 174 -6.65 -14.36 4.99
C GLU A 174 -6.89 -12.83 4.85
N ILE A 175 -5.85 -12.08 4.47
CA ILE A 175 -5.92 -10.63 4.26
C ILE A 175 -6.82 -10.30 3.07
N LYS A 176 -6.76 -11.06 1.98
CA LYS A 176 -7.63 -10.89 0.82
C LYS A 176 -9.10 -11.03 1.19
N LYS A 177 -9.46 -12.05 1.98
CA LYS A 177 -10.82 -12.23 2.51
C LYS A 177 -11.27 -11.05 3.38
N LYS A 178 -10.41 -10.56 4.27
CA LYS A 178 -10.68 -9.36 5.10
C LYS A 178 -10.82 -8.09 4.25
N LYS A 179 -9.99 -7.92 3.22
CA LYS A 179 -10.05 -6.80 2.26
C LYS A 179 -11.37 -6.80 1.50
N GLU A 180 -11.82 -7.96 1.01
CA GLU A 180 -13.11 -8.12 0.32
C GLU A 180 -14.29 -7.75 1.23
N THR A 181 -14.27 -8.17 2.50
CA THR A 181 -15.30 -7.78 3.47
C THR A 181 -15.27 -6.27 3.74
N PHE A 182 -14.07 -5.67 3.82
CA PHE A 182 -13.91 -4.24 4.05
C PHE A 182 -14.24 -3.39 2.81
N GLN A 183 -14.20 -3.92 1.58
CA GLN A 183 -14.49 -3.15 0.36
C GLN A 183 -15.81 -2.39 0.46
N ARG A 184 -16.86 -3.01 1.00
CA ARG A 184 -18.17 -2.37 1.16
C ARG A 184 -18.11 -1.18 2.10
N SER A 185 -17.41 -1.32 3.23
CA SER A 185 -17.20 -0.23 4.20
C SER A 185 -16.31 0.87 3.63
N PHE A 186 -15.29 0.52 2.84
CA PHE A 186 -14.43 1.48 2.15
C PHE A 186 -15.24 2.34 1.17
N ILE A 187 -16.03 1.71 0.30
CA ILE A 187 -16.90 2.41 -0.66
C ILE A 187 -17.88 3.33 0.09
N PHE A 188 -18.49 2.83 1.17
CA PHE A 188 -19.38 3.65 2.00
C PHE A 188 -18.66 4.88 2.56
N CYS A 189 -17.44 4.74 3.10
CA CYS A 189 -16.65 5.88 3.58
C CYS A 189 -16.35 6.89 2.47
N MET A 190 -15.96 6.42 1.28
CA MET A 190 -15.68 7.29 0.14
C MET A 190 -16.93 8.05 -0.32
N VAL A 191 -18.08 7.36 -0.44
CA VAL A 191 -19.34 7.97 -0.85
C VAL A 191 -19.82 8.97 0.20
N ALA A 192 -19.81 8.59 1.48
CA ALA A 192 -20.18 9.49 2.57
C ALA A 192 -19.28 10.74 2.60
N GLY A 193 -17.97 10.57 2.41
CA GLY A 193 -17.01 11.66 2.31
C GLY A 193 -17.32 12.64 1.19
N VAL A 194 -17.51 12.12 -0.03
CA VAL A 194 -17.84 12.93 -1.21
C VAL A 194 -19.16 13.66 -1.03
N VAL A 195 -20.21 12.99 -0.55
CA VAL A 195 -21.53 13.59 -0.32
C VAL A 195 -21.44 14.72 0.70
N LEU A 196 -20.74 14.53 1.82
CA LEU A 196 -20.56 15.57 2.83
C LEU A 196 -19.80 16.79 2.29
N CYS A 197 -18.75 16.58 1.49
CA CYS A 197 -18.01 17.67 0.85
C CYS A 197 -18.82 18.43 -0.21
N ILE A 198 -19.74 17.78 -0.91
CA ILE A 198 -20.64 18.47 -1.86
C ILE A 198 -21.70 19.26 -1.08
N LEU A 199 -22.31 18.63 -0.08
CA LEU A 199 -23.34 19.27 0.76
C LEU A 199 -22.78 20.44 1.58
N SER A 200 -21.49 20.43 1.92
CA SER A 200 -20.86 21.52 2.68
C SER A 200 -20.83 22.86 1.94
N VAL A 201 -21.04 22.88 0.61
CA VAL A 201 -21.15 24.12 -0.18
C VAL A 201 -22.50 24.80 0.02
N ILE A 202 -23.55 24.05 0.33
CA ILE A 202 -24.93 24.58 0.49
C ILE A 202 -24.99 25.67 1.56
N PRO A 203 -24.43 25.50 2.78
CA PRO A 203 -24.39 26.56 3.78
C PRO A 203 -23.76 27.86 3.29
N VAL A 204 -22.69 27.82 2.49
CA VAL A 204 -22.04 29.05 1.98
C VAL A 204 -22.98 29.83 1.08
N VAL A 205 -23.61 29.14 0.13
CA VAL A 205 -24.54 29.77 -0.80
C VAL A 205 -25.78 30.28 -0.05
N PHE A 206 -26.31 29.49 0.87
CA PHE A 206 -27.51 29.85 1.63
C PHE A 206 -27.26 31.05 2.55
N PHE A 207 -26.21 31.02 3.37
CA PHE A 207 -25.92 32.12 4.30
C PHE A 207 -25.38 33.36 3.60
N GLY A 208 -24.59 33.20 2.53
CA GLY A 208 -24.12 34.32 1.71
C GLY A 208 -25.26 35.01 0.96
N ALA A 209 -26.07 34.26 0.21
CA ALA A 209 -27.08 34.86 -0.67
C ALA A 209 -28.34 35.36 0.08
N VAL A 210 -28.74 34.71 1.17
CA VAL A 210 -29.99 35.03 1.90
C VAL A 210 -29.74 36.02 3.05
N TYR A 211 -28.62 35.88 3.75
CA TYR A 211 -28.34 36.61 4.99
C TYR A 211 -27.14 37.56 4.91
N ASP A 212 -26.45 37.65 3.75
CA ASP A 212 -25.20 38.41 3.59
C ASP A 212 -24.13 38.00 4.62
N ALA A 213 -24.15 36.72 5.03
CA ALA A 213 -23.36 36.16 6.13
C ALA A 213 -22.36 35.11 5.62
N GLU A 214 -21.52 35.50 4.65
CA GLU A 214 -20.57 34.59 3.98
C GLU A 214 -19.63 33.87 4.96
N ILE A 215 -19.09 34.59 5.95
CA ILE A 215 -18.17 34.05 6.97
C ILE A 215 -18.84 32.93 7.79
N PHE A 216 -20.12 33.09 8.12
CA PHE A 216 -20.89 32.08 8.83
C PHE A 216 -21.11 30.83 7.97
N GLY A 217 -21.37 31.03 6.67
CA GLY A 217 -21.42 29.96 5.68
C GLY A 217 -20.13 29.16 5.59
N ILE A 218 -18.98 29.84 5.58
CA ILE A 218 -17.64 29.20 5.55
C ILE A 218 -17.41 28.35 6.81
N ALA A 219 -17.82 28.82 7.99
CA ALA A 219 -17.73 28.05 9.22
C ALA A 219 -18.49 26.72 9.14
N PHE A 220 -19.73 26.75 8.64
CA PHE A 220 -20.53 25.54 8.43
C PHE A 220 -19.96 24.63 7.35
N LEU A 221 -19.40 25.20 6.28
CA LEU A 221 -18.72 24.42 5.25
C LEU A 221 -17.59 23.59 5.86
N LEU A 222 -16.72 24.23 6.64
CA LEU A 222 -15.57 23.55 7.26
C LEU A 222 -16.02 22.49 8.27
N LEU A 223 -17.09 22.78 9.03
CA LEU A 223 -17.66 21.84 10.00
C LEU A 223 -18.24 20.60 9.33
N ILE A 224 -18.94 20.72 8.20
CA ILE A 224 -19.48 19.55 7.49
C ILE A 224 -18.35 18.82 6.75
N ALA A 225 -17.43 19.57 6.11
CA ALA A 225 -16.30 19.01 5.39
C ALA A 225 -15.36 18.21 6.30
N SER A 226 -15.22 18.57 7.59
CA SER A 226 -14.38 17.83 8.53
C SER A 226 -14.82 16.38 8.72
N PHE A 227 -16.13 16.11 8.71
CA PHE A 227 -16.65 14.74 8.74
C PHE A 227 -16.34 14.00 7.44
N GLY A 228 -16.39 14.69 6.30
CA GLY A 228 -16.04 14.10 5.01
C GLY A 228 -14.57 13.68 4.95
N VAL A 229 -13.67 14.56 5.40
CA VAL A 229 -12.24 14.29 5.50
C VAL A 229 -11.94 13.15 6.48
N PHE A 230 -12.66 13.07 7.60
CA PHE A 230 -12.56 11.94 8.53
C PHE A 230 -12.81 10.60 7.82
N PHE A 231 -13.88 10.49 7.02
CA PHE A 231 -14.19 9.25 6.31
C PHE A 231 -13.14 8.89 5.25
N PHE A 232 -12.61 9.87 4.52
CA PHE A 232 -11.53 9.63 3.55
C PHE A 232 -10.27 9.07 4.23
N ILE A 233 -9.86 9.67 5.35
CA ILE A 233 -8.69 9.21 6.10
C ILE A 233 -8.95 7.83 6.69
N PHE A 234 -10.10 7.63 7.35
CA PHE A 234 -10.46 6.38 7.98
C PHE A 234 -10.47 5.22 6.99
N GLY A 235 -11.18 5.38 5.86
CA GLY A 235 -11.23 4.36 4.81
C GLY A 235 -9.89 4.17 4.11
N GLY A 236 -9.20 5.26 3.78
CA GLY A 236 -7.94 5.24 3.04
C GLY A 236 -6.80 4.54 3.79
N VAL A 237 -6.61 4.85 5.08
CA VAL A 237 -5.54 4.23 5.88
C VAL A 237 -5.74 2.72 6.03
N ILE A 238 -6.98 2.26 6.24
CA ILE A 238 -7.30 0.84 6.37
C ILE A 238 -7.14 0.12 5.01
N MET A 239 -7.64 0.71 3.93
CA MET A 239 -7.50 0.14 2.58
C MET A 239 -6.02 0.06 2.14
N GLY A 240 -5.23 1.06 2.53
CA GLY A 240 -3.79 1.09 2.31
C GLY A 240 -3.06 -0.04 3.02
N SER A 241 -3.43 -0.36 4.27
CA SER A 241 -2.76 -1.44 5.02
C SER A 241 -3.00 -2.83 4.40
N PHE A 242 -4.22 -3.11 3.92
CA PHE A 242 -4.51 -4.33 3.18
C PHE A 242 -3.68 -4.44 1.89
N THR A 243 -3.60 -3.33 1.15
CA THR A 243 -2.91 -3.31 -0.15
C THR A 243 -1.40 -3.50 0.04
N LYS A 244 -0.82 -2.86 1.06
CA LYS A 244 0.60 -3.02 1.43
C LYS A 244 1.00 -4.47 1.68
N MET A 245 0.18 -5.26 2.38
CA MET A 245 0.49 -6.67 2.64
C MET A 245 0.21 -7.62 1.46
N LEU A 246 -0.64 -7.23 0.51
CA LEU A 246 -1.00 -8.08 -0.64
C LEU A 246 -0.06 -7.90 -1.83
N GLU A 247 0.47 -6.70 -2.04
CA GLU A 247 1.29 -6.37 -3.22
C GLU A 247 2.74 -6.86 -3.11
N GLN A 248 3.28 -6.98 -1.90
CA GLN A 248 4.69 -7.31 -1.67
C GLN A 248 4.85 -8.78 -1.24
N ASN A 249 5.99 -9.40 -1.57
CA ASN A 249 6.34 -10.74 -1.06
C ASN A 249 7.11 -10.63 0.27
N TYR A 250 7.96 -9.62 0.39
CA TYR A 250 8.57 -9.21 1.66
C TYR A 250 7.95 -7.91 2.14
N PHE A 251 7.69 -7.80 3.44
CA PHE A 251 7.14 -6.59 4.01
C PHE A 251 8.20 -5.48 4.06
N ILE A 252 7.91 -4.35 3.41
CA ILE A 252 8.82 -3.19 3.38
C ILE A 252 8.31 -2.11 4.33
N SER A 253 9.08 -1.79 5.36
CA SER A 253 8.79 -0.65 6.22
C SER A 253 8.99 0.68 5.47
N ASP A 254 8.16 1.68 5.75
CA ASP A 254 8.27 3.02 5.12
C ASP A 254 9.41 3.85 5.75
N GLU A 255 9.98 3.37 6.85
CA GLU A 255 10.97 4.07 7.68
C GLU A 255 12.30 3.32 7.67
N GLY A 256 13.11 3.52 6.64
CA GLY A 256 14.46 2.94 6.59
C GLY A 256 15.06 2.85 5.20
N GLU A 257 16.33 2.46 5.15
CA GLU A 257 16.90 1.88 3.93
C GLU A 257 16.21 0.54 3.68
N LEU A 258 15.93 0.20 2.42
CA LEU A 258 15.34 -1.09 2.08
C LEU A 258 16.19 -2.21 2.69
N GLY A 259 15.53 -3.12 3.41
CA GLY A 259 16.15 -4.35 3.90
C GLY A 259 16.86 -5.09 2.76
N PRO A 260 17.93 -5.85 3.04
CA PRO A 260 18.73 -6.51 2.02
C PRO A 260 17.89 -7.41 1.09
N ARG A 261 16.82 -8.06 1.58
CA ARG A 261 15.96 -8.92 0.76
C ARG A 261 14.91 -8.11 -0.02
N ALA A 262 14.27 -7.13 0.62
CA ALA A 262 13.37 -6.18 -0.05
C ALA A 262 14.08 -5.38 -1.17
N LYS A 263 15.37 -5.07 -0.97
CA LYS A 263 16.22 -4.42 -1.96
C LYS A 263 16.57 -5.37 -3.10
N ALA A 264 16.89 -6.63 -2.81
CA ALA A 264 17.15 -7.64 -3.84
C ALA A 264 15.93 -7.84 -4.75
N GLU A 265 14.70 -7.94 -4.21
CA GLU A 265 13.49 -8.10 -5.02
C GLU A 265 13.16 -6.82 -5.84
N ARG A 266 13.42 -5.63 -5.28
CA ARG A 266 13.22 -4.36 -5.98
C ARG A 266 14.26 -4.14 -7.08
N ASP A 267 15.51 -4.53 -6.83
CA ASP A 267 16.63 -4.42 -7.76
C ASP A 267 16.54 -5.46 -8.87
N ASP A 268 15.92 -6.62 -8.63
CA ASP A 268 15.64 -7.63 -9.66
C ASP A 268 14.60 -7.14 -10.69
N LYS A 269 13.64 -6.31 -10.25
CA LYS A 269 12.65 -5.67 -11.14
C LYS A 269 13.13 -4.40 -11.83
N LYS A 270 14.20 -3.75 -11.34
CA LYS A 270 14.72 -2.50 -11.91
C LYS A 270 16.02 -2.76 -12.66
N PRO A 271 16.08 -2.56 -13.99
CA PRO A 271 17.32 -2.74 -14.72
C PRO A 271 18.41 -1.80 -14.16
N MET A 272 19.62 -2.33 -13.99
CA MET A 272 20.75 -1.71 -13.27
C MET A 272 21.09 -0.26 -13.73
N TRP A 273 20.77 0.07 -14.98
CA TRP A 273 20.96 1.42 -15.53
C TRP A 273 20.02 2.46 -14.88
N PHE A 274 18.80 2.06 -14.48
CA PHE A 274 17.81 2.96 -13.89
C PHE A 274 18.20 3.41 -12.47
N GLN A 275 18.77 2.49 -11.68
CA GLN A 275 19.25 2.79 -10.33
C GLN A 275 20.44 3.78 -10.35
N THR A 276 21.28 3.68 -11.38
CA THR A 276 22.40 4.59 -11.60
C THR A 276 21.93 5.97 -12.06
N LEU A 277 20.92 6.00 -12.95
CA LEU A 277 20.30 7.24 -13.43
C LEU A 277 19.67 8.02 -12.27
N GLU A 278 18.89 7.37 -11.40
CA GLU A 278 18.20 8.02 -10.28
C GLU A 278 19.20 8.66 -9.28
N LYS A 279 20.31 7.97 -8.98
CA LYS A 279 21.36 8.48 -8.09
C LYS A 279 22.15 9.65 -8.66
N VAL A 280 22.28 9.76 -9.98
CA VAL A 280 23.08 10.81 -10.64
C VAL A 280 22.21 12.01 -11.04
N TYR A 281 20.98 11.76 -11.49
CA TYR A 281 20.07 12.76 -12.01
C TYR A 281 19.67 13.80 -10.95
N TRP A 282 19.24 13.35 -9.77
CA TRP A 282 18.77 14.27 -8.72
C TRP A 282 19.86 15.21 -8.19
N PRO A 283 21.08 14.74 -7.85
CA PRO A 283 22.17 15.64 -7.48
C PRO A 283 22.52 16.66 -8.57
N ILE A 284 22.44 16.31 -9.85
CA ILE A 284 22.67 17.25 -10.96
C ILE A 284 21.57 18.32 -11.00
N VAL A 285 20.30 17.94 -10.87
CA VAL A 285 19.17 18.89 -10.83
C VAL A 285 19.31 19.85 -9.64
N VAL A 286 19.70 19.33 -8.47
CA VAL A 286 19.96 20.15 -7.28
C VAL A 286 21.17 21.07 -7.49
N ALA A 287 22.24 20.59 -8.11
CA ALA A 287 23.42 21.41 -8.42
C ALA A 287 23.08 22.54 -9.40
N LEU A 288 22.27 22.27 -10.45
CA LEU A 288 21.78 23.28 -11.38
C LEU A 288 20.89 24.30 -10.68
N PHE A 289 19.97 23.86 -9.81
CA PHE A 289 19.16 24.74 -8.98
C PHE A 289 20.04 25.65 -8.12
N LEU A 290 21.02 25.11 -7.40
CA LEU A 290 21.90 25.89 -6.55
C LEU A 290 22.77 26.87 -7.36
N LEU A 291 23.38 26.43 -8.46
CA LEU A 291 24.19 27.28 -9.35
C LEU A 291 23.36 28.45 -9.91
N GLN A 292 22.14 28.16 -10.37
CA GLN A 292 21.25 29.19 -10.89
C GLN A 292 20.79 30.15 -9.78
N GLY A 293 20.54 29.64 -8.58
CA GLY A 293 20.16 30.45 -7.42
C GLY A 293 21.27 31.39 -6.95
N PHE A 294 22.51 30.91 -6.88
CA PHE A 294 23.66 31.70 -6.46
C PHE A 294 24.17 32.68 -7.53
N LEU A 295 24.13 32.32 -8.82
CA LEU A 295 24.64 33.17 -9.89
C LEU A 295 23.62 34.23 -10.37
N LEU A 296 22.33 33.89 -10.42
CA LEU A 296 21.29 34.76 -10.98
C LEU A 296 20.41 35.43 -9.91
N GLY A 297 20.56 35.06 -8.63
CA GLY A 297 19.85 35.67 -7.50
C GLY A 297 18.33 35.50 -7.51
N ASN A 298 17.77 34.74 -8.45
CA ASN A 298 16.34 34.66 -8.72
C ASN A 298 15.68 33.43 -8.08
N TRP A 299 15.74 33.33 -6.75
CA TRP A 299 15.18 32.22 -5.97
C TRP A 299 13.67 32.01 -6.17
N GLY A 300 12.92 33.08 -6.49
CA GLY A 300 11.46 33.04 -6.63
C GLY A 300 10.96 32.26 -7.85
N SER A 301 11.70 32.27 -8.97
CA SER A 301 11.34 31.50 -10.17
C SER A 301 12.13 30.21 -10.32
N ASN A 302 13.24 30.05 -9.61
CA ASN A 302 14.19 28.96 -9.85
C ASN A 302 13.65 27.56 -9.49
N TRP A 303 12.63 27.49 -8.65
CA TRP A 303 12.01 26.22 -8.26
C TRP A 303 11.30 25.51 -9.43
N THR A 304 11.01 26.21 -10.54
CA THR A 304 10.39 25.60 -11.74
C THR A 304 11.24 24.50 -12.37
N ILE A 305 12.54 24.44 -12.03
CA ILE A 305 13.42 23.34 -12.48
C ILE A 305 12.97 21.98 -11.93
N PHE A 306 12.35 21.92 -10.74
CA PHE A 306 11.91 20.66 -10.13
C PHE A 306 10.72 20.02 -10.87
N PRO A 307 9.62 20.74 -11.18
CA PRO A 307 8.57 20.21 -12.05
C PRO A 307 9.07 19.77 -13.42
N VAL A 308 9.92 20.57 -14.07
CA VAL A 308 10.49 20.25 -15.39
C VAL A 308 11.36 19.00 -15.31
N ALA A 309 12.21 18.90 -14.29
CA ALA A 309 13.05 17.74 -14.06
C ALA A 309 12.22 16.48 -13.75
N GLY A 310 11.11 16.60 -13.02
CA GLY A 310 10.20 15.49 -12.77
C GLY A 310 9.60 14.94 -14.08
N ILE A 311 9.14 15.83 -14.96
CA ILE A 311 8.59 15.45 -16.28
C ILE A 311 9.68 14.80 -17.14
N ALA A 312 10.88 15.38 -17.20
CA ALA A 312 11.99 14.82 -17.98
C ALA A 312 12.42 13.43 -17.47
N PHE A 313 12.43 13.22 -16.15
CA PHE A 313 12.72 11.92 -15.54
C PHE A 313 11.68 10.87 -15.93
N TRP A 314 10.39 11.22 -15.87
CA TRP A 314 9.31 10.33 -16.27
C TRP A 314 9.36 9.95 -17.76
N ILE A 315 9.72 10.90 -18.63
CA ILE A 315 9.93 10.61 -20.07
C ILE A 315 11.09 9.64 -20.28
N LEU A 316 12.21 9.85 -19.59
CA LEU A 316 13.35 8.93 -19.64
C LEU A 316 12.94 7.54 -19.16
N GLU A 317 12.23 7.44 -18.04
CA GLU A 317 11.70 6.17 -17.53
C GLU A 317 10.84 5.46 -18.58
N SER A 318 9.88 6.15 -19.19
CA SER A 318 8.96 5.56 -20.16
C SER A 318 9.66 5.07 -21.45
N ILE A 319 10.69 5.77 -21.92
CA ILE A 319 11.42 5.40 -23.14
C ILE A 319 12.23 4.13 -22.91
N PHE A 320 12.91 4.04 -21.78
CA PHE A 320 13.84 2.96 -21.53
C PHE A 320 13.20 1.74 -20.84
N SER A 321 12.03 1.86 -20.18
CA SER A 321 11.30 0.69 -19.66
C SER A 321 10.66 -0.16 -20.76
N LYS A 322 10.56 0.36 -21.99
CA LYS A 322 9.95 -0.33 -23.13
C LYS A 322 10.93 -1.19 -23.94
N ASN A 323 12.23 -1.06 -23.68
CA ASN A 323 13.32 -1.67 -24.47
C ASN A 323 14.16 -2.68 -23.68
N GLY A 324 13.74 -3.07 -22.48
CA GLY A 324 14.32 -4.16 -21.68
C GLY A 324 13.26 -5.22 -21.42
#